data_AF-A0A7C8F476-F1
#
_entry.id   AF-A0A7C8F476-F1
#
_cell.length_a   1.000
_cell.length_b   1.000
_cell.length_c   1.000
_cell.angle_alpha   90.00
_cell.angle_beta   90.00
_cell.angle_gamma   90.00
#
_symmetry.space_group_name_H-M   'P 1'
#
loop_
_entity.id
_entity.type
_entity.pdbx_description
1 polymer ?
#
loop_
_entity_poly.entity_id
_entity_poly.type
_entity_poly.pdbx_seq_one_letter_code
_entity_poly.pdbx_strand_id
1 'polypeptide(L)'
;MSAKNKHDIMDELLKGSSEEAAQEDSALAKLIHRTGETLSDTHPVASSSDPEQKKTSVSDSKKKSTHYLSEEIFDDLDDARDKINEIVHQRLKSRISKSRIVNQALRMILKDFEEKGEKSHLIKEILKESQKK
;
A
#
# COMPACT_ATOMS: atom_id res chain seq x y z
N MET A 1 65.96 -11.83 -6.42
CA MET A 1 64.83 -11.25 -5.66
C MET A 1 63.55 -11.55 -6.41
N SER A 2 62.60 -12.31 -5.86
CA SER A 2 61.33 -12.62 -6.54
C SER A 2 60.18 -12.74 -5.54
N ALA A 3 58.96 -12.56 -6.04
CA ALA A 3 57.66 -12.75 -5.37
C ALA A 3 57.50 -12.24 -3.92
N LYS A 4 56.79 -11.12 -3.77
CA LYS A 4 55.87 -10.94 -2.63
C LYS A 4 54.46 -10.93 -3.20
N ASN A 5 53.65 -11.90 -2.79
CA ASN A 5 52.29 -12.07 -3.30
C ASN A 5 51.42 -10.86 -2.93
N LYS A 6 50.61 -10.39 -3.89
CA LYS A 6 49.46 -9.55 -3.59
C LYS A 6 48.30 -10.49 -3.27
N HIS A 7 47.76 -10.39 -2.06
CA HIS A 7 46.55 -11.08 -1.65
C HIS A 7 45.38 -10.31 -2.27
N ASP A 8 44.76 -10.85 -3.32
CA ASP A 8 43.60 -10.22 -3.94
C ASP A 8 42.32 -10.73 -3.25
N ILE A 9 41.78 -9.89 -2.37
CA ILE A 9 40.62 -10.19 -1.53
C ILE A 9 39.35 -10.36 -2.39
N MET A 10 39.27 -9.73 -3.57
CA MET A 10 38.14 -9.90 -4.48
C MET A 10 38.20 -11.25 -5.18
N ASP A 11 39.39 -11.67 -5.62
CA ASP A 11 39.61 -12.98 -6.25
C ASP A 11 39.41 -14.15 -5.26
N GLU A 12 39.65 -13.92 -3.96
CA GLU A 12 39.31 -14.85 -2.87
C GLU A 12 37.79 -14.93 -2.64
N LEU A 13 37.11 -13.80 -2.46
CA LEU A 13 35.65 -13.74 -2.26
C LEU A 13 34.85 -14.33 -3.44
N LEU A 14 35.31 -14.15 -4.69
CA LEU A 14 34.67 -14.79 -5.86
C LEU A 14 34.99 -16.29 -5.99
N LYS A 15 36.02 -16.80 -5.30
CA LYS A 15 36.38 -18.23 -5.29
C LYS A 15 35.77 -19.03 -4.14
N GLY A 16 35.07 -18.35 -3.22
CA GLY A 16 34.11 -18.87 -2.24
C GLY A 16 34.32 -20.31 -1.78
N SER A 17 34.95 -20.47 -0.61
CA SER A 17 35.24 -21.75 0.04
C SER A 17 34.02 -22.68 0.04
N SER A 18 34.00 -23.67 -0.87
CA SER A 18 32.80 -24.50 -1.12
C SER A 18 32.35 -25.32 0.10
N GLU A 19 33.17 -25.43 1.13
CA GLU A 19 32.88 -26.11 2.40
C GLU A 19 32.06 -25.22 3.35
N GLU A 20 32.24 -23.90 3.31
CA GLU A 20 31.54 -22.95 4.21
C GLU A 20 30.07 -22.80 3.81
N ALA A 21 29.78 -22.64 2.50
CA ALA A 21 28.41 -22.50 2.00
C ALA A 21 27.50 -23.69 2.38
N ALA A 22 28.01 -24.92 2.26
CA ALA A 22 27.28 -26.13 2.64
C ALA A 22 27.03 -26.22 4.16
N GLN A 23 27.93 -25.63 4.96
CA GLN A 23 27.78 -25.57 6.42
C GLN A 23 26.79 -24.48 6.86
N GLU A 24 26.76 -23.35 6.17
CA GLU A 24 25.77 -22.28 6.36
C GLU A 24 24.35 -22.72 5.97
N ASP A 25 24.17 -23.36 4.81
CA ASP A 25 22.88 -23.94 4.39
C ASP A 25 22.36 -24.95 5.43
N SER A 26 23.26 -25.78 5.97
CA SER A 26 22.92 -26.73 7.04
C SER A 26 22.51 -26.04 8.34
N ALA A 27 23.13 -24.89 8.68
CA ALA A 27 22.77 -24.09 9.85
C ALA A 27 21.41 -23.38 9.66
N LEU A 28 21.16 -22.82 8.48
CA LEU A 28 19.90 -22.18 8.09
C LEU A 28 18.74 -23.19 8.15
N ALA A 29 18.91 -24.38 7.57
CA ALA A 29 17.91 -25.44 7.62
C ALA A 29 17.56 -25.84 9.07
N LYS A 30 18.57 -26.05 9.93
CA LYS A 30 18.37 -26.35 11.35
C LYS A 30 17.63 -25.24 12.10
N LEU A 31 17.86 -23.97 11.75
CA LEU A 31 17.14 -22.84 12.33
C LEU A 31 15.66 -22.85 11.91
N ILE A 32 15.38 -23.06 10.62
CA ILE A 32 14.02 -23.13 10.06
C ILE A 32 13.22 -24.27 10.71
N HIS A 33 13.77 -25.49 10.78
CA HIS A 33 13.11 -26.62 11.44
C HIS A 33 12.80 -26.34 12.92
N ARG A 34 13.76 -25.77 13.66
CA ARG A 34 13.57 -25.39 15.07
C ARG A 34 12.45 -24.35 15.28
N THR A 35 12.16 -23.51 14.29
CA THR A 35 11.00 -22.60 14.31
C THR A 35 9.69 -23.21 13.80
N GLY A 36 9.74 -24.34 13.10
CA GLY A 36 8.57 -25.08 12.63
C GLY A 36 7.98 -26.02 13.68
N GLU A 37 8.84 -26.76 14.39
CA GLU A 37 8.43 -27.82 15.33
C GLU A 37 7.64 -27.30 16.55
N THR A 38 7.67 -25.99 16.84
CA THR A 38 6.88 -25.38 17.93
C THR A 38 5.38 -25.23 17.65
N LEU A 39 4.86 -25.75 16.52
CA LEU A 39 3.47 -25.54 16.08
C LEU A 39 2.66 -26.80 15.71
N SER A 40 3.19 -28.03 15.89
CA SER A 40 2.44 -29.26 15.55
C SER A 40 2.84 -30.51 16.34
N ASP A 41 2.09 -30.83 17.42
CA ASP A 41 1.19 -32.02 17.50
C ASP A 41 0.68 -32.29 18.96
N THR A 42 -0.42 -33.02 19.27
CA THR A 42 -1.77 -33.29 18.69
C THR A 42 -2.48 -34.36 19.60
N HIS A 43 -3.77 -34.35 19.98
CA HIS A 43 -4.83 -33.32 19.91
C HIS A 43 -5.34 -32.95 21.32
N PRO A 44 -5.83 -33.85 22.21
CA PRO A 44 -6.69 -35.04 22.03
C PRO A 44 -8.15 -34.82 22.55
N VAL A 45 -9.04 -35.80 22.31
CA VAL A 45 -10.40 -36.03 22.87
C VAL A 45 -11.50 -34.93 22.69
N ALA A 46 -12.24 -35.10 21.59
CA ALA A 46 -13.73 -35.10 21.47
C ALA A 46 -14.56 -33.81 21.31
N SER A 47 -15.68 -34.01 20.58
CA SER A 47 -16.91 -33.21 20.44
C SER A 47 -16.90 -31.86 19.69
N SER A 48 -17.21 -31.95 18.39
CA SER A 48 -18.26 -31.18 17.69
C SER A 48 -18.41 -29.67 17.89
N SER A 49 -18.00 -28.88 16.89
CA SER A 49 -18.82 -27.82 16.27
C SER A 49 -18.29 -27.44 14.88
N ASP A 50 -19.12 -26.76 14.09
CA ASP A 50 -19.03 -26.47 12.66
C ASP A 50 -17.67 -25.99 12.08
N PRO A 51 -17.45 -26.20 10.76
CA PRO A 51 -16.41 -25.50 10.02
C PRO A 51 -16.83 -24.04 9.81
N GLU A 52 -16.47 -23.16 10.76
CA GLU A 52 -16.60 -21.71 10.55
C GLU A 52 -15.84 -21.30 9.28
N GLN A 53 -16.60 -20.98 8.23
CA GLN A 53 -16.07 -20.42 7.01
C GLN A 53 -15.37 -19.11 7.35
N LYS A 54 -14.03 -19.10 7.31
CA LYS A 54 -13.23 -17.87 7.31
C LYS A 54 -13.64 -17.04 6.09
N LYS A 55 -14.63 -16.16 6.28
CA LYS A 55 -15.07 -15.17 5.30
C LYS A 55 -13.89 -14.26 5.03
N THR A 56 -13.13 -14.59 4.00
CA THR A 56 -12.17 -13.68 3.37
C THR A 56 -12.95 -12.47 2.93
N SER A 57 -12.88 -11.40 3.72
CA SER A 57 -13.50 -10.12 3.40
C SER A 57 -12.90 -9.69 2.06
N VAL A 58 -13.73 -9.68 1.01
CA VAL A 58 -13.33 -9.24 -0.32
C VAL A 58 -12.89 -7.79 -0.18
N SER A 59 -11.57 -7.57 -0.20
CA SER A 59 -11.00 -6.25 -0.03
C SER A 59 -11.25 -5.47 -1.30
N ASP A 60 -12.14 -4.47 -1.22
CA ASP A 60 -12.47 -3.58 -2.34
C ASP A 60 -11.18 -3.10 -3.02
N SER A 61 -10.92 -3.64 -4.22
CA SER A 61 -9.63 -3.52 -4.89
C SER A 61 -9.50 -2.11 -5.47
N LYS A 62 -9.06 -1.17 -4.62
CA LYS A 62 -8.99 0.26 -4.92
C LYS A 62 -8.12 0.51 -6.15
N LYS A 63 -8.78 0.64 -7.30
CA LYS A 63 -8.19 1.05 -8.57
C LYS A 63 -7.48 2.39 -8.36
N LYS A 64 -6.18 2.42 -8.67
CA LYS A 64 -5.39 3.66 -8.70
C LYS A 64 -5.49 4.24 -10.10
N SER A 65 -5.62 5.56 -10.20
CA SER A 65 -5.53 6.31 -11.45
C SER A 65 -4.89 7.67 -11.17
N THR A 66 -4.02 8.12 -12.07
CA THR A 66 -3.35 9.41 -11.99
C THR A 66 -4.12 10.41 -12.86
N HIS A 67 -4.48 11.54 -12.28
CA HIS A 67 -5.13 12.65 -12.98
C HIS A 67 -4.27 13.90 -12.79
N TYR A 68 -4.11 14.67 -13.85
CA TYR A 68 -3.46 15.98 -13.77
C TYR A 68 -4.47 17.04 -13.31
N LEU A 69 -3.99 18.00 -12.53
CA LEU A 69 -4.72 19.16 -12.04
C LEU A 69 -3.91 20.40 -12.44
N SER A 70 -4.52 21.59 -12.44
CA SER A 70 -3.73 22.83 -12.48
C SER A 70 -2.96 23.01 -11.17
N GLU A 71 -1.88 23.79 -11.23
CA GLU A 71 -1.05 24.15 -10.07
C GLU A 71 -1.91 24.83 -8.99
N GLU A 72 -2.72 25.81 -9.37
CA GLU A 72 -3.73 26.48 -8.53
C GLU A 72 -4.62 25.49 -7.76
N ILE A 73 -5.19 24.49 -8.44
CA ILE A 73 -6.06 23.47 -7.81
C ILE A 73 -5.26 22.51 -6.93
N PHE A 74 -3.99 22.26 -7.25
CA PHE A 74 -3.13 21.43 -6.40
C PHE A 74 -2.79 22.12 -5.08
N ASP A 75 -2.54 23.43 -5.11
CA ASP A 75 -2.23 24.24 -3.92
C ASP A 75 -3.49 24.46 -3.07
N ASP A 76 -4.63 24.82 -3.67
CA ASP A 76 -5.95 24.85 -3.02
C ASP A 76 -6.26 23.53 -2.29
N LEU A 77 -5.78 22.39 -2.80
CA LEU A 77 -5.97 21.07 -2.18
C LEU A 77 -5.03 20.77 -1.00
N ASP A 78 -3.89 21.45 -0.84
CA ASP A 78 -3.16 21.44 0.44
C ASP A 78 -3.76 22.46 1.41
N ASP A 79 -4.10 23.66 0.95
CA ASP A 79 -4.72 24.71 1.75
C ASP A 79 -6.05 24.24 2.37
N ALA A 80 -6.89 23.56 1.59
CA ALA A 80 -8.11 22.92 2.08
C ALA A 80 -7.84 21.72 3.00
N ARG A 81 -6.78 20.95 2.74
CA ARG A 81 -6.38 19.81 3.59
C ARG A 81 -5.96 20.29 4.98
N ASP A 82 -5.22 21.38 5.06
CA ASP A 82 -4.71 21.87 6.34
C ASP A 82 -5.77 22.66 7.14
N LYS A 83 -6.64 23.43 6.47
CA LYS A 83 -7.88 23.96 7.09
C LYS A 83 -8.79 22.85 7.63
N ILE A 84 -8.93 21.72 6.92
CA ILE A 84 -9.62 20.54 7.45
C ILE A 84 -8.87 19.96 8.65
N ASN A 85 -7.53 19.86 8.59
CA ASN A 85 -6.71 19.35 9.70
C ASN A 85 -6.81 20.23 10.95
N GLU A 86 -6.99 21.54 10.85
CA GLU A 86 -7.25 22.41 12.00
C GLU A 86 -8.58 22.05 12.69
N ILE A 87 -9.64 21.87 11.90
CA ILE A 87 -11.01 21.62 12.39
C ILE A 87 -11.17 20.20 12.97
N VAL A 88 -10.52 19.17 12.42
CA VAL A 88 -10.69 17.79 12.92
C VAL A 88 -9.80 17.46 14.12
N HIS A 89 -10.39 16.76 15.09
CA HIS A 89 -9.71 16.16 16.24
C HIS A 89 -8.41 15.45 15.84
N GLN A 90 -7.37 15.55 16.67
CA GLN A 90 -6.01 15.07 16.37
C GLN A 90 -5.92 13.60 15.93
N ARG A 91 -6.80 12.73 16.44
CA ARG A 91 -6.92 11.31 16.05
C ARG A 91 -7.42 11.08 14.61
N LEU A 92 -7.99 12.10 13.97
CA LEU A 92 -8.55 12.04 12.62
C LEU A 92 -7.67 12.70 11.56
N LYS A 93 -6.76 13.62 11.93
CA LYS A 93 -5.85 14.32 11.00
C LYS A 93 -5.07 13.34 10.10
N SER A 94 -4.57 12.24 10.68
CA SER A 94 -3.88 11.15 9.96
C SER A 94 -4.71 10.42 8.91
N ARG A 95 -6.05 10.59 8.92
CA ARG A 95 -6.98 9.99 7.94
C ARG A 95 -7.35 10.95 6.81
N ILE A 96 -6.92 12.22 6.89
CA ILE A 96 -7.14 13.26 5.88
C ILE A 96 -5.95 13.27 4.90
N SER A 97 -6.24 13.10 3.60
CA SER A 97 -5.24 13.17 2.53
C SER A 97 -5.89 13.77 1.28
N LYS A 98 -5.09 14.40 0.38
CA LYS A 98 -5.59 14.93 -0.91
C LYS A 98 -6.44 13.88 -1.64
N SER A 99 -5.99 12.63 -1.70
CA SER A 99 -6.73 11.54 -2.34
C SER A 99 -8.11 11.27 -1.73
N ARG A 100 -8.28 11.45 -0.41
CA ARG A 100 -9.58 11.27 0.28
C ARG A 100 -10.50 12.47 0.03
N ILE A 101 -9.96 13.69 0.04
CA ILE A 101 -10.70 14.92 -0.25
C ILE A 101 -11.25 14.87 -1.68
N VAL A 102 -10.39 14.60 -2.67
CA VAL A 102 -10.78 14.49 -4.09
C VAL A 102 -11.83 13.37 -4.30
N ASN A 103 -11.64 12.18 -3.70
CA ASN A 103 -12.64 11.10 -3.81
C ASN A 103 -14.00 11.47 -3.18
N GLN A 104 -14.01 12.26 -2.11
CA GLN A 104 -15.27 12.70 -1.49
C GLN A 104 -15.95 13.80 -2.31
N ALA A 105 -15.19 14.77 -2.83
CA ALA A 105 -15.71 15.82 -3.70
C ALA A 105 -16.33 15.23 -4.98
N LEU A 106 -15.61 14.31 -5.67
CA LEU A 106 -16.13 13.61 -6.84
C LEU A 106 -17.42 12.83 -6.54
N ARG A 107 -17.51 12.15 -5.40
CA ARG A 107 -18.75 11.46 -4.98
C ARG A 107 -19.92 12.42 -4.76
N MET A 108 -19.68 13.60 -4.20
CA MET A 108 -20.71 14.61 -4.00
C MET A 108 -21.19 15.22 -5.34
N ILE A 109 -20.27 15.50 -6.26
CA ILE A 109 -20.56 16.05 -7.59
C ILE A 109 -21.30 15.01 -8.46
N LEU A 110 -20.89 13.75 -8.44
CA LEU A 110 -21.58 12.68 -9.17
C LEU A 110 -22.98 12.41 -8.60
N LYS A 111 -23.17 12.52 -7.28
CA LYS A 111 -24.50 12.43 -6.66
C LYS A 111 -25.41 13.62 -7.02
N ASP A 112 -24.87 14.84 -7.11
CA ASP A 112 -25.61 16.01 -7.64
C ASP A 112 -26.04 15.79 -9.10
N PHE A 113 -25.19 15.15 -9.90
CA PHE A 113 -25.48 14.75 -11.27
C PHE A 113 -26.56 13.67 -11.35
N GLU A 114 -26.47 12.61 -10.55
CA GLU A 114 -27.49 11.54 -10.48
C GLU A 114 -28.86 12.06 -10.05
N GLU A 115 -28.92 13.03 -9.12
CA GLU A 115 -30.17 13.61 -8.61
C GLU A 115 -30.79 14.69 -9.51
N LYS A 116 -29.98 15.45 -10.26
CA LYS A 116 -30.44 16.63 -11.02
C LYS A 116 -30.27 16.51 -12.54
N GLY A 117 -29.54 15.52 -13.02
CA GLY A 117 -29.25 15.29 -14.45
C GLY A 117 -28.71 16.55 -15.13
N GLU A 118 -29.36 16.94 -16.23
CA GLU A 118 -29.09 18.16 -17.01
C GLU A 118 -29.07 19.46 -16.18
N LYS A 119 -29.75 19.48 -15.03
CA LYS A 119 -29.84 20.66 -14.15
C LYS A 119 -28.78 20.66 -13.04
N SER A 120 -27.90 19.67 -12.99
CA SER A 120 -26.76 19.59 -12.07
C SER A 120 -25.78 20.76 -12.23
N HIS A 121 -24.97 21.01 -11.20
CA HIS A 121 -23.93 22.05 -11.29
C HIS A 121 -22.79 21.64 -12.24
N LEU A 122 -22.52 20.33 -12.35
CA LEU A 122 -21.49 19.77 -13.24
C LEU A 122 -21.75 20.12 -14.72
N ILE A 123 -22.96 19.84 -15.23
CA ILE A 123 -23.31 20.15 -16.62
C ILE A 123 -23.27 21.66 -16.88
N LYS A 124 -23.73 22.48 -15.93
CA LYS A 124 -23.77 23.94 -16.08
C LYS A 124 -22.39 24.55 -16.26
N GLU A 125 -21.39 24.13 -15.47
CA GLU A 125 -20.03 24.66 -15.62
C GLU A 125 -19.33 24.11 -16.87
N ILE A 126 -19.47 22.82 -17.20
CA ILE A 126 -18.90 22.25 -18.44
C ILE A 126 -19.44 22.96 -19.69
N LEU A 127 -20.76 23.21 -19.76
CA LEU A 127 -21.35 23.96 -20.88
C LEU A 127 -20.86 25.42 -20.91
N LYS A 128 -20.75 26.07 -19.75
CA LYS A 128 -20.30 27.46 -19.59
C LYS A 128 -18.82 27.67 -19.94
N GLU A 129 -17.96 26.68 -19.70
CA GLU A 129 -16.58 26.67 -20.20
C GLU A 129 -16.53 26.45 -21.71
N SER A 130 -17.35 25.53 -22.25
CA SER A 130 -17.39 25.25 -23.69
C SER A 130 -17.85 26.44 -24.55
N GLN A 131 -18.61 27.39 -23.96
CA GLN A 131 -19.06 28.63 -24.61
C GLN A 131 -18.11 29.83 -24.41
N LYS A 132 -16.93 29.61 -23.83
CA LYS A 132 -15.88 30.65 -23.65
C LYS A 132 -14.70 30.52 -24.62
N LYS A 133 -14.84 29.71 -25.67
CA LYS A 133 -13.89 29.58 -26.79
C LYS A 133 -14.52 30.07 -28.09
#